data_AF-A0A418YNS6-F1
#
_entry.id   AF-A0A418YNS6-F1
#
_cell.length_a   1.000
_cell.length_b   1.000
_cell.length_c   1.000
_cell.angle_alpha   90.00
_cell.angle_beta   90.00
_cell.angle_gamma   90.00
#
_symmetry.space_group_name_H-M   'P 1'
#
loop_
_entity.id
_entity.type
_entity.pdbx_description
1 polymer ?
#
loop_
_entity_poly.entity_id
_entity_poly.type
_entity_poly.pdbx_seq_one_letter_code
_entity_poly.pdbx_strand_id
1 'polypeptide(L)' 'MSAANFYNERAAAERIAAEEEILPQRRMQHERAAERWEQMAQSAQETQRRAAINEADKRAKTWS' A
#
# COMPACT_ATOMS: atom_id res chain seq x y z
N MET A 1 -12.37 3.52 3.91
CA MET A 1 -11.31 2.73 3.26
C MET A 1 -9.97 3.35 3.63
N SER A 2 -8.97 2.58 4.11
CA SER A 2 -7.64 3.13 4.41
C SER A 2 -6.84 3.35 3.12
N ALA A 3 -5.84 4.24 3.16
CA ALA A 3 -4.93 4.43 2.02
C ALA A 3 -4.21 3.13 1.65
N ALA A 4 -3.81 2.32 2.64
CA ALA A 4 -3.21 1.01 2.41
C ALA A 4 -4.16 0.06 1.65
N ASN A 5 -5.44 0.01 2.03
CA ASN A 5 -6.42 -0.82 1.32
C ASN A 5 -6.63 -0.35 -0.12
N PHE A 6 -6.72 0.96 -0.34
CA PHE A 6 -6.84 1.52 -1.69
C PHE A 6 -5.65 1.13 -2.58
N TYR A 7 -4.42 1.25 -2.07
CA TYR A 7 -3.25 0.86 -2.82
C TYR A 7 -3.17 -0.64 -3.06
N ASN A 8 -3.56 -1.48 -2.09
CA ASN A 8 -3.64 -2.93 -2.28
C ASN A 8 -4.66 -3.34 -3.36
N GLU A 9 -5.82 -2.69 -3.41
CA GLU A 9 -6.80 -2.95 -4.47
C GLU A 9 -6.28 -2.55 -5.86
N ARG A 10 -5.57 -1.41 -5.95
CA ARG A 10 -4.91 -1.01 -7.20
C ARG A 10 -3.81 -1.99 -7.62
N ALA A 11 -3.00 -2.45 -6.67
CA ALA A 11 -1.99 -3.47 -6.94
C ALA A 11 -2.63 -4.75 -7.48
N ALA A 12 -3.69 -5.24 -6.84
CA ALA A 12 -4.40 -6.44 -7.28
C ALA A 12 -4.97 -6.28 -8.69
N ALA A 13 -5.55 -5.12 -9.01
CA ALA A 13 -6.06 -4.83 -10.35
C ALA A 13 -4.94 -4.86 -11.42
N GLU A 14 -3.77 -4.31 -11.12
CA GLU A 14 -2.61 -4.35 -12.02
C GLU A 14 -2.03 -5.77 -12.16
N ARG A 15 -2.04 -6.59 -11.10
CA ARG A 15 -1.64 -8.01 -11.18
C ARG A 15 -2.55 -8.79 -12.12
N ILE A 16 -3.87 -8.61 -11.99
CA ILE A 16 -4.86 -9.24 -12.88
C ILE A 16 -4.63 -8.77 -14.33
N ALA A 17 -4.44 -7.47 -14.55
CA ALA A 17 -4.14 -6.94 -15.88
C ALA A 17 -2.84 -7.51 -16.48
N ALA A 18 -1.81 -7.74 -15.66
CA ALA A 18 -0.57 -8.38 -16.11
C ALA A 18 -0.79 -9.84 -16.54
N GLU A 19 -1.61 -10.59 -15.81
CA GLU A 19 -1.98 -11.98 -16.12
C GLU A 19 -2.74 -12.10 -17.45
N GLU A 20 -3.63 -11.14 -17.72
CA GLU A 20 -4.43 -11.09 -18.95
C GLU A 20 -3.65 -10.53 -20.16
N GLU A 21 -2.55 -9.81 -19.93
CA GLU A 21 -1.78 -9.16 -20.99
C GLU A 21 -0.86 -10.13 -21.73
N ILE A 22 -0.96 -10.12 -23.05
CA ILE A 22 -0.25 -11.01 -23.97
C ILE A 22 1.10 -10.40 -24.39
N LEU A 23 1.15 -9.07 -24.51
CA LEU A 23 2.35 -8.35 -24.94
C LEU A 23 3.35 -8.25 -23.76
N PRO A 24 4.54 -8.85 -23.86
CA PRO A 24 5.48 -8.91 -22.73
C PRO A 24 5.87 -7.54 -22.17
N GLN A 25 5.99 -6.53 -23.04
CA GLN A 25 6.33 -5.18 -22.62
C GLN A 25 5.22 -4.51 -21.80
N ARG A 26 3.95 -4.76 -22.15
CA ARG A 26 2.80 -4.22 -21.40
C ARG A 26 2.57 -4.99 -20.10
N ARG A 27 2.74 -6.32 -20.12
CA ARG A 27 2.73 -7.14 -18.90
C ARG A 27 3.74 -6.60 -17.88
N MET A 28 4.97 -6.35 -18.32
CA MET A 28 6.01 -5.79 -17.46
C MET A 28 5.66 -4.39 -16.93
N GLN A 29 4.89 -3.58 -17.68
CA GLN A 29 4.40 -2.28 -17.18
C GLN A 29 3.39 -2.48 -16.05
N HIS A 30 2.42 -3.39 -16.22
CA HIS A 30 1.44 -3.74 -15.19
C HIS A 30 2.11 -4.33 -13.93
N GLU A 31 3.07 -5.25 -14.10
CA GLU A 31 3.84 -5.80 -12.97
C GLU A 31 4.57 -4.72 -12.17
N ARG A 32 5.27 -3.81 -12.86
CA ARG A 32 5.96 -2.68 -12.21
C ARG A 32 4.98 -1.70 -11.55
N ALA A 33 3.81 -1.49 -12.13
CA ALA A 33 2.77 -0.67 -11.54
C ALA A 33 2.25 -1.32 -10.26
N ALA A 34 1.96 -2.63 -10.29
CA ALA A 34 1.54 -3.40 -9.12
C ALA A 34 2.56 -3.30 -7.97
N GLU A 35 3.85 -3.51 -8.26
CA GLU A 35 4.93 -3.38 -7.26
C GLU A 35 4.96 -1.99 -6.61
N ARG A 36 4.77 -0.92 -7.38
CA ARG A 36 4.73 0.45 -6.84
C ARG A 36 3.52 0.66 -5.93
N TRP A 37 2.36 0.14 -6.31
CA TRP A 37 1.16 0.19 -5.47
C TRP A 37 1.35 -0.59 -4.17
N GLU A 38 1.97 -1.77 -4.21
CA GLU A 38 2.29 -2.58 -3.02
C GLU A 38 3.24 -1.83 -2.08
N GLN A 39 4.28 -1.19 -2.62
CA GLN A 39 5.21 -0.36 -1.82
C GLN A 39 4.49 0.83 -1.15
N MET A 40 3.58 1.49 -1.87
CA MET A 40 2.76 2.57 -1.30
C MET A 40 1.82 2.06 -0.21
N ALA A 41 1.24 0.86 -0.39
CA ALA A 41 0.41 0.23 0.63
C ALA A 41 1.18 -0.04 1.92
N GLN A 42 2.38 -0.60 1.80
CA GLN A 42 3.28 -0.85 2.93
C GLN A 42 3.67 0.44 3.65
N SER A 43 4.02 1.49 2.89
CA SER A 43 4.36 2.80 3.45
C SER A 43 3.18 3.45 4.19
N ALA A 44 1.97 3.35 3.64
CA ALA A 44 0.76 3.84 4.26
C ALA A 44 0.43 3.08 5.56
N GLN A 45 0.59 1.76 5.56
CA GLN A 45 0.38 0.92 6.73
C GLN A 45 1.39 1.25 7.85
N GLU A 46 2.67 1.41 7.51
CA GLU A 46 3.69 1.78 8.51
C GLU A 46 3.45 3.18 9.08
N THR A 47 3.04 4.14 8.23
CA THR A 47 2.66 5.48 8.68
C THR A 47 1.50 5.44 9.67
N GLN A 48 0.46 4.66 9.36
CA GLN A 48 -0.69 4.47 10.25
C GLN A 48 -0.27 3.81 11.58
N ARG A 49 0.62 2.80 11.54
CA ARG A 49 1.16 2.15 12.73
C ARG A 49 1.92 3.12 13.62
N ARG A 50 2.80 3.94 13.03
CA ARG A 50 3.58 4.96 13.78
C ARG A 50 2.68 6.04 14.37
N ALA A 51 1.65 6.47 13.65
CA ALA A 51 0.67 7.42 14.16
C ALA A 51 -0.02 6.89 15.42
N ALA A 52 -0.47 5.63 15.40
CA ALA A 52 -1.12 5.00 16.56
C ALA A 52 -0.19 4.90 17.78
N ILE A 53 1.09 4.55 17.57
CA ILE A 53 2.11 4.52 18.65
C ILE A 53 2.30 5.93 19.24
N ASN A 54 2.52 6.92 18.37
CA ASN A 54 2.74 8.30 18.81
C ASN A 54 1.54 8.88 19.57
N GLU A 55 0.31 8.52 19.17
CA GLU A 55 -0.90 8.92 19.90
C GLU A 55 -1.00 8.24 21.26
N ALA A 56 -0.67 6.94 21.35
CA ALA A 56 -0.63 6.21 22.62
C ALA A 56 0.41 6.81 23.58
N ASP A 57 1.62 7.10 23.09
CA ASP A 57 2.69 7.71 23.88
C ASP A 57 2.32 9.11 24.39
N LYS A 58 1.67 9.93 23.54
CA LYS A 58 1.16 11.24 23.95
C LYS A 58 0.14 11.10 25.06
N ARG A 59 -0.82 10.18 24.92
CA ARG A 59 -1.81 9.91 25.98
C ARG A 59 -1.10 9.48 27.26
N ALA A 60 -0.20 8.50 27.22
CA ALA A 60 0.52 8.05 28.41
C ALA A 60 1.28 9.20 29.12
N LYS A 61 1.91 10.10 28.38
CA LYS A 61 2.62 11.28 28.93
C LYS A 61 1.70 12.34 29.51
N THR A 62 0.52 12.54 28.94
CA THR A 62 -0.45 13.53 29.45
C THR A 62 -1.20 13.08 30.72
N TRP A 63 -1.17 11.78 31.03
CA TRP A 63 -1.82 11.20 32.22
C TRP A 63 -0.82 10.89 33.36
N SER A 64 0.47 11.22 33.18
CA SER A 64 1.52 11.14 34.20
C SER A 64 1.82 12.51 34.78
#